data_AF-A0A0U2WL54-F1
#
_entry.id   AF-A0A0U2WL54-F1
#
_cell.length_a   1.000
_cell.length_b   1.000
_cell.length_c   1.000
_cell.angle_alpha   90.00
_cell.angle_beta   90.00
_cell.angle_gamma   90.00
#
_symmetry.space_group_name_H-M   'P 1'
#
loop_
_entity.id
_entity.type
_entity.pdbx_description
1 polymer ?
#
loop_
_entity_poly.entity_id
_entity_poly.type
_entity_poly.pdbx_seq_one_letter_code
_entity_poly.pdbx_strand_id
1 'polypeptide(L)'
;MKSYEQDQKEFIRALKEILGVHYQSALADAKQARLAALQGIKNPTPKQLGFATAEANRAMARAAKACGVDSVPQYIKDKKEQGRNHYASQARTKQTARQSNIKANPGNFTSSKVPANQGYSLNAELEKTFNNARKTA
;
A
#
# COMPACT_ATOMS: atom_id res chain seq x y z
N MET A 1 -0.98 14.94 -10.23
CA MET A 1 -2.38 14.49 -10.18
C MET A 1 -2.36 12.97 -10.31
N LYS A 2 -2.75 12.21 -9.28
CA LYS A 2 -2.89 10.75 -9.43
C LYS A 2 -4.00 10.53 -10.45
N SER A 3 -3.64 10.08 -11.65
CA SER A 3 -4.61 9.95 -12.73
C SER A 3 -5.52 8.77 -12.40
N TYR A 4 -6.83 8.96 -12.50
CA TYR A 4 -7.83 7.88 -12.41
C TYR A 4 -7.46 6.68 -13.29
N GLU A 5 -6.80 6.91 -14.43
CA GLU A 5 -6.28 5.87 -15.30
C GLU A 5 -5.14 5.04 -14.67
N GLN A 6 -4.27 5.66 -13.87
CA GLN A 6 -3.21 4.94 -13.16
C GLN A 6 -3.81 4.01 -12.11
N ASP A 7 -4.82 4.47 -11.38
CA ASP A 7 -5.52 3.65 -10.39
C ASP A 7 -6.26 2.48 -11.06
N GLN A 8 -6.89 2.70 -12.22
CA GLN A 8 -7.48 1.61 -13.00
C GLN A 8 -6.44 0.59 -13.48
N LYS A 9 -5.28 1.05 -13.99
CA LYS A 9 -4.21 0.17 -14.43
C LYS A 9 -3.64 -0.67 -13.28
N GLU A 10 -3.45 -0.06 -12.11
CA GLU A 10 -3.01 -0.79 -10.91
C GLU A 10 -4.05 -1.82 -10.46
N PHE A 11 -5.33 -1.47 -10.51
CA PHE A 11 -6.40 -2.37 -10.16
C PHE A 11 -6.43 -3.61 -11.07
N ILE A 12 -6.35 -3.41 -12.39
CA ILE A 12 -6.28 -4.53 -13.35
C ILE A 12 -5.02 -5.36 -13.15
N ARG A 13 -3.88 -4.73 -12.87
CA ARG A 13 -2.63 -5.43 -12.58
C ARG A 13 -2.78 -6.32 -11.34
N ALA A 14 -3.32 -5.80 -10.25
CA ALA A 14 -3.56 -6.56 -9.03
C ALA A 14 -4.51 -7.74 -9.26
N LEU A 15 -5.60 -7.54 -10.03
CA LEU A 15 -6.49 -8.64 -10.42
C LEU A 15 -5.76 -9.74 -11.18
N LYS A 16 -4.87 -9.39 -12.12
CA LYS A 16 -4.06 -10.37 -12.85
C LYS A 16 -3.09 -11.11 -11.94
N GLU A 17 -2.48 -10.43 -10.97
CA GLU A 17 -1.58 -11.04 -9.99
C GLU A 17 -2.34 -12.01 -9.07
N ILE A 18 -3.50 -11.62 -8.57
CA ILE A 18 -4.32 -12.45 -7.66
C ILE A 18 -4.86 -13.68 -8.39
N LEU A 19 -5.42 -13.47 -9.58
CA LEU A 19 -6.11 -14.54 -10.31
C LEU A 19 -5.15 -15.43 -11.09
N GLY A 20 -3.98 -14.91 -11.48
CA GLY A 20 -2.96 -15.66 -12.22
C GLY A 20 -3.54 -16.39 -13.44
N VAL A 21 -3.44 -17.72 -13.43
CA VAL A 21 -3.97 -18.61 -14.47
C VAL A 21 -5.50 -18.55 -14.59
N HIS A 22 -6.21 -18.20 -13.53
CA HIS A 22 -7.68 -18.08 -13.48
C HIS A 22 -8.19 -16.73 -13.99
N TYR A 23 -7.31 -15.81 -14.39
CA TYR A 23 -7.73 -14.49 -14.84
C TYR A 23 -8.63 -14.56 -16.07
N GLN A 24 -8.32 -15.42 -17.04
CA GLN A 24 -9.11 -15.51 -18.27
C GLN A 24 -10.49 -16.14 -18.06
N SER A 25 -10.59 -17.16 -17.20
CA SER A 25 -11.89 -17.73 -16.83
C SER A 25 -12.74 -16.72 -16.07
N ALA A 26 -12.16 -16.02 -15.09
CA ALA A 26 -12.88 -14.97 -14.35
C ALA A 26 -13.35 -13.83 -15.27
N LEU A 27 -12.54 -13.46 -16.28
CA LEU A 27 -12.91 -12.45 -17.26
C LEU A 27 -14.04 -12.93 -18.19
N ALA A 28 -14.08 -14.21 -18.54
CA ALA A 28 -15.20 -14.80 -19.28
C ALA A 28 -16.49 -14.76 -18.44
N ASP A 29 -16.41 -15.12 -17.16
CA ASP A 29 -17.55 -15.11 -16.24
C ASP A 29 -18.08 -13.68 -16.02
N ALA A 30 -17.19 -12.70 -15.87
CA ALA A 30 -17.56 -11.29 -15.73
C ALA A 30 -18.25 -10.75 -16.98
N LYS A 31 -17.81 -11.16 -18.17
CA LYS A 31 -18.48 -10.82 -19.44
C LYS A 31 -19.86 -11.46 -19.53
N GLN A 32 -19.98 -12.73 -19.15
CA GLN A 32 -21.26 -13.43 -19.10
C GLN A 32 -22.24 -12.76 -18.13
N ALA A 33 -21.80 -12.40 -16.93
CA ALA A 33 -22.62 -11.69 -15.95
C ALA A 33 -23.10 -10.33 -16.48
N ARG A 34 -22.24 -9.58 -17.16
CA ARG A 34 -22.60 -8.31 -17.81
C ARG A 34 -23.64 -8.52 -18.92
N LEU A 35 -23.46 -9.54 -19.75
CA LEU A 35 -24.38 -9.85 -20.85
C LEU A 35 -25.74 -10.30 -20.31
N ALA A 36 -25.76 -11.15 -19.28
CA ALA A 36 -26.98 -11.56 -18.60
C ALA A 36 -27.74 -10.37 -17.99
N ALA A 37 -27.03 -9.42 -17.37
CA ALA A 37 -27.62 -8.20 -16.84
C ALA A 37 -28.20 -7.25 -17.91
N LEU A 38 -27.74 -7.37 -19.16
CA LEU A 38 -28.24 -6.60 -20.31
C LEU A 38 -29.14 -7.43 -21.23
N GLN A 39 -29.46 -8.66 -20.87
CA GLN A 39 -30.21 -9.56 -21.72
C GLN A 39 -31.61 -8.99 -21.99
N GLY A 40 -31.99 -8.96 -23.27
CA GLY A 40 -33.28 -8.40 -23.70
C GLY A 40 -33.34 -6.86 -23.78
N ILE A 41 -32.28 -6.15 -23.42
CA ILE A 41 -32.22 -4.68 -23.51
C ILE A 41 -31.51 -4.28 -24.80
N LYS A 42 -32.26 -3.75 -25.79
CA LYS A 42 -31.69 -3.25 -27.06
C LYS A 42 -30.90 -1.95 -26.89
N ASN A 43 -31.43 -1.00 -26.12
CA ASN A 43 -30.84 0.33 -25.91
C ASN A 43 -30.67 0.59 -24.41
N PRO A 44 -29.56 0.14 -23.81
CA PRO A 44 -29.37 0.25 -22.37
C PRO A 44 -29.11 1.69 -21.95
N THR A 45 -29.82 2.13 -20.91
CA THR A 45 -29.61 3.42 -20.26
C THR A 45 -28.29 3.44 -19.49
N PRO A 46 -27.71 4.63 -19.19
CA PRO A 46 -26.51 4.73 -18.37
C PRO A 46 -26.64 4.02 -17.01
N LYS A 47 -27.83 4.04 -16.40
CA LYS A 47 -28.11 3.34 -15.14
C LYS A 47 -28.03 1.81 -15.30
N GLN A 48 -28.58 1.27 -16.37
CA GLN A 48 -28.51 -0.17 -16.68
C GLN A 48 -27.09 -0.60 -17.02
N LEU A 49 -26.34 0.23 -17.75
CA LEU A 49 -24.90 0.00 -18.00
C LEU A 49 -24.10 0.01 -16.69
N GLY A 50 -24.40 0.92 -15.78
CA GLY A 50 -23.81 0.96 -14.44
C GLY A 50 -24.10 -0.32 -13.65
N PHE A 51 -25.34 -0.79 -13.65
CA PHE A 51 -25.73 -2.04 -13.00
C PHE A 51 -25.02 -3.26 -13.60
N ALA A 52 -25.00 -3.38 -14.92
CA ALA A 52 -24.32 -4.48 -15.61
C ALA A 52 -22.80 -4.48 -15.36
N THR A 53 -22.20 -3.30 -15.26
CA THR A 53 -20.79 -3.14 -14.88
C THR A 53 -20.55 -3.56 -13.43
N ALA A 54 -21.45 -3.21 -12.51
CA ALA A 54 -21.37 -3.64 -11.11
C ALA A 54 -21.46 -5.16 -10.97
N GLU A 55 -22.32 -5.83 -11.74
CA GLU A 55 -22.41 -7.30 -11.76
C GLU A 55 -21.13 -7.96 -12.30
N ALA A 56 -20.53 -7.42 -13.38
CA ALA A 56 -19.23 -7.88 -13.85
C ALA A 56 -18.14 -7.74 -12.77
N ASN A 57 -18.13 -6.61 -12.05
CA ASN A 57 -17.18 -6.37 -10.96
C ASN A 57 -17.40 -7.33 -9.78
N ARG A 58 -18.65 -7.69 -9.47
CA ARG A 58 -18.97 -8.70 -8.45
C ARG A 58 -18.46 -10.09 -8.84
N ALA A 59 -18.58 -10.49 -10.10
CA ALA A 59 -18.03 -11.75 -10.59
C ALA A 59 -16.50 -11.80 -10.42
N MET A 60 -15.80 -10.73 -10.81
CA MET A 60 -14.35 -10.61 -10.59
C MET A 60 -13.97 -10.63 -9.11
N ALA A 61 -14.74 -9.96 -8.25
CA ALA A 61 -14.51 -9.97 -6.81
C ALA A 61 -14.72 -11.36 -6.18
N ARG A 62 -15.74 -12.12 -6.63
CA ARG A 62 -15.95 -13.51 -6.20
C ARG A 62 -14.77 -14.40 -6.61
N ALA A 63 -14.25 -14.23 -7.83
CA ALA A 63 -13.07 -14.96 -8.28
C ALA A 63 -11.82 -14.62 -7.45
N ALA A 64 -11.62 -13.34 -7.13
CA ALA A 64 -10.51 -12.91 -6.26
C ALA A 64 -10.65 -13.50 -4.85
N LYS A 65 -11.87 -13.54 -4.30
CA LYS A 65 -12.15 -14.18 -3.01
C LYS A 65 -11.89 -15.67 -3.03
N ALA A 66 -12.23 -16.37 -4.11
CA ALA A 66 -11.91 -17.79 -4.29
C ALA A 66 -10.38 -18.04 -4.32
N CYS A 67 -9.58 -17.05 -4.72
CA CYS A 67 -8.12 -17.08 -4.66
C CYS A 67 -7.55 -16.59 -3.31
N GLY A 68 -8.40 -16.41 -2.29
CA GLY A 68 -8.00 -16.02 -0.93
C GLY A 68 -7.86 -14.53 -0.69
N VAL A 69 -8.31 -13.66 -1.61
CA VAL A 69 -8.28 -12.21 -1.44
C VAL A 69 -9.68 -11.64 -1.26
N ASP A 70 -10.02 -11.27 -0.02
CA ASP A 70 -11.34 -10.73 0.32
C ASP A 70 -11.62 -9.35 -0.30
N SER A 71 -10.60 -8.53 -0.48
CA SER A 71 -10.73 -7.18 -1.03
C SER A 71 -9.51 -6.79 -1.87
N VAL A 72 -9.72 -6.69 -3.19
CA VAL A 72 -8.67 -6.25 -4.13
C VAL A 72 -8.14 -4.84 -3.81
N PRO A 73 -8.99 -3.83 -3.46
CA PRO A 73 -8.49 -2.54 -3.02
C PRO A 73 -7.61 -2.62 -1.77
N GLN A 74 -7.98 -3.47 -0.80
CA GLN A 74 -7.19 -3.65 0.41
C GLN A 74 -5.85 -4.33 0.10
N TYR A 75 -5.86 -5.37 -0.75
CA TYR A 75 -4.64 -6.01 -1.25
C TYR A 75 -3.67 -5.01 -1.91
N ILE A 76 -4.19 -4.08 -2.73
CA ILE A 76 -3.38 -3.03 -3.35
C ILE A 76 -2.80 -2.09 -2.28
N LYS A 77 -3.61 -1.72 -1.28
CA LYS A 77 -3.18 -0.86 -0.18
C LYS A 77 -2.05 -1.52 0.62
N ASP A 78 -2.23 -2.78 0.99
CA ASP A 78 -1.25 -3.55 1.78
C ASP A 78 0.07 -3.73 1.00
N LYS A 79 0.01 -4.03 -0.30
CA LYS A 79 1.20 -4.07 -1.18
C LYS A 79 1.95 -2.74 -1.22
N LYS A 80 1.25 -1.62 -1.29
CA LYS A 80 1.86 -0.28 -1.27
C LYS A 80 2.51 0.04 0.08
N GLU A 81 1.89 -0.37 1.18
CA GLU A 81 2.43 -0.18 2.53
C GLU A 81 3.67 -1.06 2.77
N GLN A 82 3.67 -2.32 2.32
CA GLN A 82 4.85 -3.18 2.34
C GLN A 82 6.03 -2.57 1.57
N GLY A 83 5.79 -2.04 0.37
CA GLY A 83 6.81 -1.34 -0.42
C GLY A 83 7.43 -0.16 0.33
N ARG A 84 6.61 0.66 1.00
CA ARG A 84 7.08 1.81 1.80
C ARG A 84 7.97 1.39 2.97
N ASN A 85 7.63 0.30 3.64
CA ASN A 85 8.42 -0.22 4.76
C ASN A 85 9.80 -0.75 4.30
N HIS A 86 9.90 -1.33 3.10
CA HIS A 86 11.18 -1.71 2.52
C HIS A 86 12.09 -0.51 2.19
N TYR A 87 11.53 0.59 1.69
CA TYR A 87 12.31 1.82 1.44
C TYR A 87 12.79 2.49 2.74
N ALA A 88 11.97 2.49 3.79
CA ALA A 88 12.36 3.00 5.11
C ALA A 88 13.50 2.16 5.73
N SER A 89 13.47 0.83 5.54
CA SER A 89 14.54 -0.07 5.98
C SER A 89 15.84 0.18 5.21
N GLN A 90 15.81 0.29 3.88
CA GLN A 90 17.00 0.54 3.07
C GLN A 90 17.67 1.89 3.34
N ALA A 91 16.89 2.93 3.67
CA ALA A 91 17.43 4.22 4.07
C ALA A 91 18.24 4.13 5.38
N ARG A 92 17.76 3.35 6.37
CA ARG A 92 18.49 3.10 7.63
C ARG A 92 19.77 2.29 7.43
N THR A 93 19.78 1.31 6.53
CA THR A 93 20.98 0.49 6.28
C THR A 93 22.09 1.27 5.57
N LYS A 94 21.74 2.22 4.68
CA LYS A 94 22.74 3.11 4.05
C LYS A 94 23.31 4.15 5.02
N GLN A 95 22.53 4.59 6.00
CA GLN A 95 22.97 5.59 6.98
C GLN A 95 23.92 4.97 8.03
N THR A 96 23.65 3.74 8.47
CA THR A 96 24.53 2.98 9.38
C THR A 96 25.83 2.53 8.71
N ALA A 97 25.81 2.11 7.44
CA ALA A 97 27.02 1.76 6.68
C ALA A 97 27.96 2.97 6.44
N ARG A 98 27.42 4.20 6.39
CA ARG A 98 28.23 5.42 6.34
C ARG A 98 28.86 5.79 7.68
N GLN A 99 28.25 5.40 8.81
CA GLN A 99 28.77 5.67 10.15
C GLN A 99 29.88 4.69 10.56
N SER A 100 29.83 3.44 10.09
CA SER A 100 30.85 2.43 10.39
C SER A 100 32.20 2.63 9.67
N ASN A 101 32.28 3.51 8.66
CA ASN A 101 33.53 3.85 7.98
C ASN A 101 34.26 5.06 8.60
N ILE A 102 33.70 5.68 9.63
CA ILE A 102 34.40 6.73 10.37
C ILE A 102 35.22 6.03 11.46
N LYS A 103 36.47 5.68 11.12
CA LYS A 103 37.48 5.37 12.14
C LYS A 103 37.46 6.53 13.15
N ALA A 104 37.22 6.21 14.42
CA ALA A 104 37.27 7.18 15.51
C ALA A 104 38.68 7.80 15.56
N ASN A 105 38.83 8.94 14.90
CA ASN A 105 40.07 9.71 14.91
C ASN A 105 39.87 10.84 15.92
N PRO A 106 40.53 10.84 17.08
CA PRO A 106 40.23 11.76 18.19
C PRO A 106 40.70 13.20 17.94
N GLY A 107 41.17 13.53 16.73
CA GLY A 107 41.94 14.73 16.44
C GLY A 107 41.27 15.85 15.65
N ASN A 108 39.95 15.85 15.43
CA ASN A 108 39.33 16.90 14.59
C ASN A 108 38.05 17.51 15.18
N PHE A 109 38.16 18.07 16.39
CA PHE A 109 37.20 19.04 16.90
C PHE A 109 37.57 20.44 16.41
N THR A 110 37.31 20.72 15.13
CA THR A 110 37.33 22.11 14.62
C THR A 110 36.01 22.40 13.92
N SER A 111 34.95 22.57 14.70
CA SER A 111 33.77 23.31 14.26
C SER A 111 33.01 23.86 15.45
N SER A 112 32.98 25.19 15.57
CA SER A 112 32.18 25.96 16.53
C SER A 112 30.72 26.12 16.11
N LYS A 113 30.17 25.16 15.35
CA LYS A 113 28.76 25.15 14.94
C LYS A 113 28.07 23.90 15.46
N VAL A 114 27.49 24.04 16.65
CA VAL A 114 26.42 23.15 17.11
C VAL A 114 25.25 23.32 16.14
N PRO A 115 24.74 22.26 15.48
CA PRO A 115 23.50 22.37 14.72
C PRO A 115 22.37 22.66 15.71
N ALA A 116 21.93 23.91 15.75
CA ALA A 116 20.77 24.35 16.52
C ALA A 116 19.48 23.83 15.85
N ASN A 117 19.16 22.55 16.10
CA ASN A 117 17.85 21.88 16.00
C ASN A 117 17.99 20.40 15.64
N GLN A 118 18.69 19.62 16.47
CA GLN A 118 18.28 18.23 16.66
C GLN A 118 17.66 18.15 18.05
N GLY A 119 16.34 18.35 18.10
CA GLY A 119 15.51 18.26 19.30
C GLY A 119 15.40 16.84 19.86
N TYR A 120 16.52 16.17 20.08
CA TYR A 120 16.61 15.01 20.96
C TYR A 120 17.27 15.48 22.25
N SER A 121 16.43 16.03 23.14
CA SER A 121 16.82 16.27 24.52
C SER A 121 16.73 14.95 25.26
N LEU A 122 17.87 14.44 25.74
CA LEU A 122 17.93 13.29 26.65
C LEU A 122 17.00 13.48 27.87
N ASN A 123 16.75 14.74 28.27
CA ASN A 123 15.81 15.06 29.34
C ASN A 123 14.36 14.73 28.98
N ALA A 124 13.96 14.85 27.71
CA ALA A 124 12.60 14.51 27.26
C ALA A 124 12.33 13.00 27.27
N GLU A 125 13.38 12.19 27.09
CA GLU A 125 13.28 10.72 27.19
C GLU A 125 13.27 10.26 28.65
N LEU A 126 14.08 10.91 29.50
CA LEU A 126 14.12 10.63 30.95
C LEU A 126 12.79 10.99 31.65
N GLU A 127 12.14 12.10 31.30
CA GLU A 127 10.81 12.46 31.82
C GLU A 127 9.72 11.46 31.43
N LYS A 128 9.79 10.87 30.22
CA LYS A 128 8.84 9.83 29.78
C LYS A 128 8.99 8.53 30.57
N THR A 129 10.22 8.13 30.87
CA THR A 129 10.46 6.94 31.71
C THR A 129 10.03 7.15 33.17
N PHE A 130 10.22 8.36 33.73
CA PHE A 130 9.83 8.66 35.11
C PHE A 130 8.29 8.69 35.30
N ASN A 131 7.55 9.21 34.32
CA ASN A 131 6.09 9.28 34.38
C ASN A 131 5.39 7.93 34.17
N ASN A 132 6.02 6.98 33.45
CA ASN A 132 5.48 5.64 33.30
C ASN A 132 5.66 4.79 34.58
N ALA A 133 6.71 5.01 35.36
CA ALA A 133 6.93 4.30 36.62
C ALA A 133 5.93 4.68 37.73
N ARG A 134 5.34 5.89 37.70
CA ARG A 134 4.34 6.35 38.69
C ARG A 134 2.89 5.99 38.36
N LYS A 135 2.61 5.42 37.19
CA LYS A 135 1.25 5.01 36.78
C LYS A 135 0.96 3.51 37.01
N THR A 136 1.98 2.75 37.38
CA THR A 136 1.89 1.31 37.65
C THR A 136 2.21 0.96 39.11
N ALA A 137 2.16 1.94 40.01
CA ALA A 137 2.24 1.76 41.46
C ALA A 137 0.95 2.24 42.11
#